data_AF-A0A5J6UJ15-F1
#
_entry.id   AF-A0A5J6UJ15-F1
#
_cell.length_a   1.000
_cell.length_b   1.000
_cell.length_c   1.000
_cell.angle_alpha   90.00
_cell.angle_beta   90.00
_cell.angle_gamma   90.00
#
_symmetry.space_group_name_H-M   'P 1'
#
loop_
_entity.id
_entity.type
_entity.pdbx_description
1 polymer ?
#
loop_
_entity_poly.entity_id
_entity_poly.type
_entity_poly.pdbx_seq_one_letter_code
_entity_poly.pdbx_strand_id
1 'polypeptide(L)'
;MHPGGWGGDAPAFWPVFPVMFGLFWLAVLATGFYFLRRRVTGGGAQRGGDPLGQARTILAERFARGEIDEDEYLMRMSALRTDA
;
A
#
# COMPACT_ATOMS: atom_id res chain seq x y z
N MET A 1 -38.55 24.92 40.11
CA MET A 1 -38.09 23.83 39.24
C MET A 1 -37.38 24.47 38.06
N HIS A 2 -36.06 24.65 38.13
CA HIS A 2 -35.28 25.11 36.98
C HIS A 2 -34.81 23.89 36.21
N PRO A 3 -35.14 23.72 34.92
CA PRO A 3 -34.59 22.65 34.12
C PRO A 3 -33.08 22.90 33.98
N GLY A 4 -32.28 21.95 34.45
CA GLY A 4 -30.83 22.00 34.34
C GLY A 4 -30.43 22.12 32.87
N GLY A 5 -29.87 23.26 32.50
CA GLY A 5 -29.22 23.43 31.22
C GLY A 5 -28.01 22.52 31.18
N TRP A 6 -28.10 21.43 30.42
CA TRP A 6 -26.96 20.62 30.00
C TRP A 6 -26.19 21.38 28.91
N GLY A 7 -25.72 22.57 29.27
CA GLY A 7 -24.96 23.46 28.40
C GLY A 7 -23.82 24.02 29.23
N GLY A 8 -22.97 23.14 29.76
CA GLY A 8 -21.68 23.57 30.25
C GLY A 8 -20.95 24.19 29.09
N ASP A 9 -20.58 25.47 29.22
CA ASP A 9 -19.86 26.24 28.22
C ASP A 9 -18.73 25.36 27.65
N ALA A 10 -18.87 24.95 26.39
CA ALA A 10 -17.85 24.13 25.74
C ALA A 10 -16.54 24.92 25.85
N PRO A 11 -15.46 24.35 26.42
CA PRO A 11 -14.24 25.08 26.61
C PRO A 11 -13.79 25.69 25.28
N ALA A 12 -13.23 26.91 25.30
CA ALA A 12 -12.88 27.64 24.06
C ALA A 12 -11.99 26.85 23.08
N PHE A 13 -11.32 25.78 23.55
CA PHE A 13 -10.51 24.85 22.76
C PHE A 13 -11.29 23.71 22.09
N TRP A 14 -12.61 23.58 22.29
CA TRP A 14 -13.44 22.52 21.73
C TRP A 14 -13.29 22.36 20.21
N PRO A 15 -13.20 23.43 19.39
CA PRO A 15 -12.99 23.30 17.95
C PRO A 15 -11.57 22.90 17.57
N VAL A 16 -10.58 23.13 18.44
CA VAL A 16 -9.16 22.87 18.16
C VAL A 16 -8.90 21.37 18.08
N PHE A 17 -9.54 20.59 18.96
CA PHE A 17 -9.37 19.14 19.02
C PHE A 17 -9.74 18.41 17.71
N PRO A 18 -10.96 18.56 17.13
CA PRO A 18 -11.32 17.87 15.89
C PRO A 18 -10.50 18.37 14.70
N VAL A 19 -10.10 19.65 14.68
CA VAL A 19 -9.25 20.20 13.61
C VAL A 19 -7.84 19.58 13.65
N MET A 20 -7.21 19.54 14.83
CA MET A 20 -5.91 18.90 14.99
C MET A 20 -5.97 17.40 14.69
N PHE A 21 -7.02 16.73 15.13
CA PHE A 21 -7.23 15.31 14.86
C PHE A 21 -7.41 15.03 13.36
N GLY A 22 -8.19 15.86 12.67
CA GLY A 22 -8.36 15.79 11.21
C GLY A 22 -7.04 16.02 10.47
N LEU A 23 -6.28 17.03 10.87
CA LEU A 23 -4.95 17.30 10.29
C LEU A 23 -3.96 16.17 10.54
N PHE A 24 -3.98 15.57 11.73
CA PHE A 24 -3.16 14.41 12.06
C PHE A 24 -3.46 13.24 11.11
N TRP A 25 -4.74 12.87 10.94
CA TRP A 25 -5.12 11.80 10.02
C TRP A 25 -4.80 12.13 8.57
N LEU A 26 -5.00 13.38 8.15
CA LEU A 26 -4.65 13.82 6.81
C LEU A 26 -3.14 13.69 6.56
N ALA A 27 -2.30 14.04 7.54
CA ALA A 27 -0.86 13.85 7.47
C ALA A 27 -0.46 12.37 7.43
N VAL A 28 -1.08 11.52 8.26
CA VAL A 28 -0.85 10.07 8.27
C VAL A 28 -1.20 9.46 6.92
N LEU A 29 -2.38 9.77 6.38
CA LEU A 29 -2.82 9.29 5.07
C LEU A 29 -1.91 9.81 3.96
N ALA A 30 -1.64 11.12 3.91
CA ALA A 30 -0.76 11.71 2.90
C ALA A 30 0.63 11.08 2.93
N THR A 31 1.19 10.86 4.11
CA THR A 31 2.47 10.19 4.29
C THR A 31 2.42 8.76 3.79
N GLY A 32 1.42 7.98 4.21
CA GLY A 32 1.20 6.61 3.74
C GLY A 32 1.08 6.52 2.21
N PHE A 33 0.26 7.39 1.60
CA PHE A 33 0.11 7.48 0.15
C PHE A 33 1.39 7.93 -0.56
N TYR A 34 2.12 8.89 0.00
CA TYR A 34 3.39 9.36 -0.54
C TYR A 34 4.43 8.23 -0.55
N PHE A 35 4.58 7.49 0.55
CA PHE A 35 5.47 6.33 0.63
C PHE A 35 5.04 5.21 -0.32
N LEU A 36 3.74 4.94 -0.42
CA LEU A 36 3.22 3.93 -1.34
C LEU A 36 3.50 4.32 -2.79
N ARG A 37 3.21 5.56 -3.19
CA ARG A 37 3.51 6.07 -4.53
C ARG A 37 5.00 6.03 -4.82
N ARG A 38 5.84 6.47 -3.89
CA ARG A 38 7.30 6.44 -4.03
C ARG A 38 7.84 5.03 -4.21
N ARG A 39 7.23 4.02 -3.56
CA ARG A 39 7.59 2.61 -3.75
C ARG A 39 7.21 2.08 -5.14
N VAL A 40 6.12 2.58 -5.71
CA VAL A 40 5.63 2.17 -7.04
C VAL A 40 6.40 2.85 -8.17
N THR A 41 6.76 4.12 -8.04
CA THR A 41 7.49 4.85 -9.10
C THR A 41 9.02 4.72 -9.03
N GLY A 42 9.59 4.25 -7.91
CA GLY A 42 11.04 4.18 -7.68
C GLY A 42 11.77 2.90 -8.09
N GLY A 43 11.11 1.91 -8.69
CA GLY A 43 11.77 0.72 -9.25
C GLY A 43 11.50 -0.59 -8.50
N GLY A 44 10.32 -1.17 -8.74
CA GLY A 44 10.02 -2.54 -8.32
C GLY A 44 8.85 -2.59 -7.36
N ALA A 45 7.67 -2.81 -7.93
CA ALA A 45 6.46 -3.25 -7.26
C ALA A 45 6.60 -4.68 -6.67
N GLN A 46 7.71 -4.99 -5.97
CA GLN A 46 8.01 -6.33 -5.46
C GLN A 46 8.45 -6.26 -4.00
N ARG A 47 7.55 -5.91 -3.07
CA ARG A 47 7.71 -6.29 -1.65
C ARG A 47 6.40 -6.63 -0.93
N GLY A 48 5.31 -6.95 -1.63
CA GLY A 48 4.07 -7.30 -0.91
C GLY A 48 2.95 -7.93 -1.70
N GLY A 49 3.14 -8.26 -2.99
CA GLY A 49 2.13 -8.95 -3.78
C GLY A 49 2.69 -10.26 -4.28
N ASP A 50 2.22 -11.35 -3.67
CA ASP A 50 2.26 -12.71 -4.21
C ASP A 50 3.66 -13.32 -4.49
N PRO A 51 4.07 -14.37 -3.77
CA PRO A 51 5.27 -15.15 -4.08
C PRO A 51 5.40 -15.54 -5.56
N LEU A 52 4.27 -15.74 -6.26
CA LEU A 52 4.24 -16.04 -7.70
C LEU A 52 4.68 -14.85 -8.56
N GLY A 53 4.39 -13.61 -8.17
CA GLY A 53 4.84 -12.40 -8.87
C GLY A 53 6.35 -12.23 -8.80
N GLN A 54 6.96 -12.57 -7.65
CA GLN A 54 8.41 -12.58 -7.50
C GLN A 54 9.06 -13.68 -8.35
N ALA A 55 8.48 -14.90 -8.37
CA ALA A 55 8.96 -15.99 -9.20
C ALA A 55 8.93 -15.66 -10.70
N ARG A 56 7.84 -15.04 -11.19
CA ARG A 56 7.72 -14.58 -12.59
C ARG A 56 8.80 -13.55 -12.96
N THR A 57 9.12 -12.63 -12.04
CA THR A 57 10.14 -11.60 -12.28
C THR A 57 11.53 -12.22 -12.43
N ILE A 58 11.87 -13.20 -11.60
CA ILE A 58 13.16 -13.91 -11.66
C ILE A 58 13.29 -14.69 -12.96
N LEU A 59 12.21 -15.34 -13.42
CA LEU A 59 12.22 -16.05 -14.70
C LEU A 59 12.44 -15.11 -15.89
N ALA A 60 11.75 -13.97 -15.92
CA ALA A 60 11.88 -12.99 -17.00
C ALA A 60 13.31 -12.42 -17.08
N GLU A 61 13.95 -12.19 -15.94
CA GLU A 61 15.32 -11.71 -15.89
C GLU A 61 16.33 -12.75 -16.43
N ARG A 62 16.14 -14.04 -16.10
CA ARG A 62 17.01 -15.13 -16.60
C ARG A 62 16.82 -15.40 -18.09
N PHE A 63 15.59 -15.30 -18.58
CA PHE A 63 15.29 -15.37 -20.01
C PHE A 63 15.96 -14.21 -20.77
N ALA A 64 15.88 -12.98 -20.24
CA ALA A 64 16.53 -11.82 -20.85
C ALA A 64 18.07 -11.91 -20.86
N ARG A 65 18.66 -12.63 -19.90
CA ARG A 65 20.10 -12.95 -19.86
C ARG A 65 20.49 -14.12 -20.77
N GLY A 66 19.51 -14.82 -21.36
CA GLY A 66 19.74 -16.02 -22.17
C GLY A 66 20.20 -17.23 -21.36
N GLU A 67 20.00 -17.22 -20.04
CA GLU A 67 20.33 -18.36 -19.16
C GLU A 67 19.30 -19.50 -19.27
N ILE A 68 18.10 -19.19 -19.80
CA ILE A 68 16.95 -20.09 -19.92
C ILE A 68 16.34 -19.90 -21.31
N ASP A 69 15.98 -21.01 -21.96
CA ASP A 69 15.37 -21.03 -23.29
C ASP A 69 13.85 -20.74 -23.25
N GLU A 70 13.26 -20.40 -24.40
CA GLU A 70 11.83 -20.02 -24.52
C GLU A 70 10.89 -21.15 -24.06
N ASP A 71 11.15 -22.39 -24.45
CA ASP A 71 10.34 -23.56 -24.08
C ASP A 71 10.33 -23.78 -22.57
N GLU A 72 11.48 -23.58 -21.93
CA GLU A 72 11.65 -23.75 -20.50
C GLU A 72 10.98 -22.61 -19.71
N TYR A 73 11.00 -21.39 -20.24
CA TYR A 73 10.25 -20.25 -19.72
C TYR A 73 8.74 -20.51 -19.77
N LEU A 74 8.22 -20.97 -20.92
CA LEU A 74 6.80 -21.24 -21.11
C LEU A 74 6.29 -22.37 -20.21
N MET A 75 7.07 -23.45 -20.04
CA MET A 75 6.74 -24.57 -19.16
C MET A 75 6.63 -24.14 -17.69
N ARG A 76 7.55 -23.31 -17.21
CA ARG A 76 7.50 -22.84 -15.81
C ARG A 76 6.44 -21.76 -15.60
N MET A 77 6.19 -20.92 -16.60
CA MET A 77 5.13 -19.91 -16.54
C MET A 77 3.73 -20.56 -16.51
N SER A 78 3.54 -21.66 -17.24
CA SER A 78 2.27 -22.40 -17.23
C SER A 78 2.04 -23.09 -15.88
N ALA A 79 3.07 -23.73 -15.31
CA ALA A 79 3.00 -24.31 -13.96
C ALA A 79 2.62 -23.25 -12.89
N LEU A 80 3.29 -22.09 -12.91
CA LEU A 80 2.98 -20.94 -12.03
C LEU A 80 1.62 -20.28 -12.29
N ARG A 81 0.91 -20.65 -13.36
CA ARG A 81 -0.46 -20.20 -13.65
C ARG A 81 -1.50 -21.23 -13.20
N THR A 82 -1.15 -22.51 -13.22
CA THR A 82 -2.00 -23.60 -12.74
C THR A 82 -2.05 -23.65 -11.21
N ASP A 83 -0.96 -23.27 -10.54
CA ASP A 83 -0.85 -23.25 -9.07
C ASP A 83 -1.33 -21.93 -8.41
N ALA A 84 -1.88 -21.00 -9.19
CA ALA A 84 -2.38 -19.69 -8.76
C ALA A 84 -3.91 -19.68 -8.61
#